data_AF-A0A4J1XCN2-F1
#
_entry.id   AF-A0A4J1XCN2-F1
#
_cell.length_a   1.000
_cell.length_b   1.000
_cell.length_c   1.000
_cell.angle_alpha   90.00
_cell.angle_beta   90.00
_cell.angle_gamma   90.00
#
_symmetry.space_group_name_H-M   'P 1'
#
loop_
_entity.id
_entity.type
_entity.pdbx_description
1 polymer ?
#
loop_
_entity_poly.entity_id
_entity_poly.type
_entity_poly.pdbx_seq_one_letter_code
_entity_poly.pdbx_strand_id
1 'polypeptide(L)' 'MDLSNKASNLRKKLGADGESPIDIFKLVQKIENLTLVFYGLGKNLSGVCYKGTQFSLIAVNSDMPLGR' A
#
# COMPACT_ATOMS: atom_id res chain seq x y z
N MET A 1 14.23 11.81 -12.07
CA MET A 1 12.92 12.10 -12.69
C MET A 1 12.07 10.84 -12.86
N ASP A 2 12.67 9.72 -13.24
CA ASP A 2 11.94 8.46 -13.55
C ASP A 2 11.06 7.90 -12.45
N LEU A 3 11.50 7.90 -11.18
CA LEU A 3 10.72 7.32 -10.09
C LEU A 3 9.46 8.14 -9.78
N SER A 4 9.57 9.48 -9.84
CA SER A 4 8.44 10.40 -9.69
C SER A 4 7.43 10.19 -10.83
N ASN A 5 7.91 10.07 -12.07
CA ASN A 5 7.06 9.78 -13.22
C ASN A 5 6.35 8.42 -13.08
N LYS A 6 7.05 7.38 -12.61
CA LYS A 6 6.45 6.06 -12.33
C LYS A 6 5.38 6.14 -11.25
N ALA A 7 5.62 6.89 -10.17
CA ALA A 7 4.64 7.08 -9.10
C ALA A 7 3.39 7.82 -9.59
N SER A 8 3.56 8.91 -10.35
CA SER A 8 2.45 9.66 -10.95
C SER A 8 1.63 8.80 -11.91
N ASN A 9 2.30 8.01 -12.76
CA ASN A 9 1.62 7.09 -13.67
C ASN A 9 0.88 5.96 -12.95
N LEU A 10 1.42 5.45 -11.84
CA LEU A 10 0.74 4.44 -11.02
C LEU A 10 -0.54 5.00 -10.39
N ARG A 11 -0.50 6.22 -9.83
CA ARG A 11 -1.69 6.89 -9.29
C ARG A 11 -2.79 6.98 -10.33
N LYS A 12 -2.46 7.45 -11.55
CA LYS A 12 -3.40 7.52 -12.68
C LYS A 12 -4.02 6.18 -13.02
N LYS A 13 -3.21 5.11 -13.09
CA LYS A 13 -3.69 3.74 -13.36
C LYS A 13 -4.66 3.23 -12.28
N LEU A 14 -4.47 3.64 -11.03
CA LEU A 14 -5.35 3.29 -9.91
C LEU A 14 -6.54 4.26 -9.75
N GLY A 15 -6.73 5.18 -10.71
CA GLY A 15 -7.81 6.16 -10.71
C GLY A 15 -7.68 7.25 -9.65
N ALA A 16 -6.44 7.63 -9.31
CA ALA A 16 -6.13 8.82 -8.51
C ALA A 16 -5.38 9.85 -9.36
N ASP A 17 -5.61 11.13 -9.12
CA ASP A 17 -4.84 12.18 -9.79
C ASP A 17 -3.44 12.36 -9.16
N GLY A 18 -2.59 13.17 -9.80
CA GLY A 18 -1.20 13.37 -9.40
C GLY A 18 -0.99 14.33 -8.23
N GLU A 19 -1.94 15.25 -8.01
CA GLU A 19 -1.75 16.48 -7.22
C GLU A 19 -2.63 16.52 -5.95
N SER A 20 -3.63 15.66 -5.86
CA SER A 20 -4.54 15.55 -4.73
C SER A 20 -3.96 14.66 -3.63
N PRO A 21 -4.37 14.89 -2.36
CA PRO A 21 -4.13 13.94 -1.27
C PRO A 21 -4.63 12.54 -1.65
N ILE A 22 -3.86 11.50 -1.31
CA ILE A 22 -4.22 10.11 -1.61
C ILE A 22 -4.49 9.37 -0.30
N ASP A 23 -5.58 8.61 -0.26
CA ASP A 23 -5.77 7.57 0.75
C ASP A 23 -5.18 6.27 0.20
N ILE A 24 -3.93 5.98 0.58
CA ILE A 24 -3.20 4.82 0.06
C ILE A 24 -3.90 3.50 0.40
N PHE A 25 -4.55 3.40 1.57
CA PHE A 25 -5.22 2.18 2.01
C PHE A 25 -6.48 1.90 1.19
N LYS A 26 -7.23 2.94 0.80
CA LYS A 26 -8.32 2.79 -0.17
C LYS A 26 -7.81 2.52 -1.59
N LEU A 27 -6.71 3.15 -1.98
CA LEU A 27 -6.16 3.03 -3.33
C LEU A 27 -5.68 1.60 -3.62
N VAL A 28 -4.94 0.98 -2.69
CA VAL A 28 -4.38 -0.37 -2.88
C VAL A 28 -5.46 -1.46 -2.93
N GLN A 29 -6.63 -1.23 -2.35
CA GLN A 29 -7.77 -2.17 -2.44
C GLN A 29 -8.32 -2.33 -3.86
N LYS A 30 -7.96 -1.43 -4.79
CA LYS A 30 -8.30 -1.57 -6.22
C LYS A 30 -7.38 -2.54 -6.97
N ILE A 31 -6.29 -3.00 -6.35
CA ILE A 31 -5.35 -3.93 -6.97
C ILE A 31 -5.92 -5.34 -6.82
N GLU A 32 -6.21 -5.98 -7.95
CA GLU A 32 -6.71 -7.37 -7.96
C GLU A 32 -5.74 -8.32 -7.26
N ASN A 33 -6.29 -9.31 -6.55
CA ASN A 33 -5.54 -10.33 -5.80
C ASN A 33 -4.55 -9.78 -4.76
N LEU A 34 -4.72 -8.53 -4.32
CA LEU A 34 -4.01 -7.95 -3.20
C LEU A 34 -4.92 -7.84 -1.98
N THR A 35 -4.49 -8.42 -0.86
CA THR A 35 -5.14 -8.26 0.44
C THR A 35 -4.35 -7.30 1.31
N LEU A 36 -5.03 -6.35 1.94
CA LEU A 36 -4.48 -5.46 2.96
C LEU A 36 -5.07 -5.85 4.32
N VAL A 37 -4.22 -6.11 5.31
CA VAL A 37 -4.65 -6.39 6.69
C VAL A 37 -3.93 -5.50 7.68
N PHE A 38 -4.63 -5.12 8.75
CA PHE A 38 -4.05 -4.47 9.92
C PHE A 38 -3.97 -5.50 11.04
N TYR A 39 -2.76 -5.79 11.50
CA TYR A 39 -2.51 -6.85 12.47
C TYR A 39 -1.35 -6.47 13.39
N GLY A 40 -1.43 -6.81 14.68
CA GLY A 40 -0.35 -6.54 15.63
C GLY A 40 0.88 -7.38 15.31
N LEU A 41 1.98 -6.73 14.91
CA LEU A 41 3.24 -7.39 14.53
C LEU A 41 4.35 -7.18 15.59
N GLY A 42 3.97 -6.69 16.78
CA GLY A 42 4.90 -6.38 17.85
C GLY A 42 5.71 -5.11 17.58
N LYS A 43 6.75 -4.86 18.37
CA LYS A 43 7.44 -3.55 18.39
C LYS A 43 8.50 -3.35 17.29
N ASN A 44 8.91 -4.43 16.62
CA ASN A 44 10.09 -4.39 15.74
C ASN A 44 9.76 -4.42 14.25
N LEU A 45 8.51 -4.73 13.88
CA LEU A 45 8.07 -4.83 12.49
C LEU A 45 7.02 -3.77 12.22
N SER A 46 7.24 -2.88 11.26
CA SER A 46 6.20 -1.91 10.83
C SER A 46 5.14 -2.55 9.93
N GLY A 47 5.50 -3.63 9.25
CA GLY A 47 4.65 -4.33 8.30
C GLY A 47 5.39 -5.44 7.58
N VAL A 48 4.66 -6.26 6.84
CA VAL A 48 5.19 -7.35 6.02
C VAL A 48 4.49 -7.34 4.67
N CYS A 49 5.26 -7.59 3.61
CA CYS A 49 4.72 -7.84 2.28
C CYS A 49 5.04 -9.28 1.88
N TYR A 50 4.00 -10.04 1.53
CA TYR A 50 4.11 -11.35 0.92
C TYR A 50 3.62 -11.28 -0.52
N LYS A 51 4.45 -11.70 -1.46
CA LYS A 51 4.12 -11.75 -2.88
C LYS A 51 4.05 -13.21 -3.32
N GLY A 52 2.84 -13.76 -3.36
CA GLY A 52 2.57 -15.07 -3.92
C GLY A 52 2.32 -15.03 -5.42
N THR A 53 2.17 -16.21 -6.02
CA THR A 53 1.83 -16.37 -7.45
C THR A 53 0.34 -16.16 -7.72
N GLN A 54 -0.53 -16.51 -6.76
CA GLN A 54 -1.99 -16.39 -6.88
C GLN A 54 -2.55 -15.16 -6.16
N PHE A 55 -1.96 -14.78 -5.03
CA PHE A 55 -2.37 -13.63 -4.23
C PHE A 55 -1.15 -12.96 -3.60
N SER A 56 -1.31 -11.70 -3.26
CA SER A 56 -0.34 -10.92 -2.48
C SER A 56 -1.00 -10.39 -1.20
N LEU A 57 -0.21 -10.24 -0.15
CA LEU A 57 -0.67 -9.76 1.15
C LEU A 57 0.25 -8.63 1.61
N ILE A 58 -0.35 -7.53 2.05
CA ILE A 58 0.33 -6.49 2.83
C ILE A 58 -0.29 -6.50 4.22
N ALA A 59 0.54 -6.78 5.22
CA ALA A 59 0.19 -6.61 6.62
C ALA A 59 0.82 -5.31 7.13
N VAL A 60 -0.01 -4.41 7.67
CA VAL A 60 0.42 -3.18 8.32
C VAL A 60 0.30 -3.38 9.82
N ASN A 61 1.34 -3.03 10.57
CA ASN A 61 1.31 -3.19 12.01
C ASN A 61 0.33 -2.22 12.66
N SER A 62 -0.73 -2.75 13.26
CA SER A 62 -1.74 -1.94 13.96
C SER A 62 -1.24 -1.35 15.28
N ASP A 63 -0.12 -1.84 15.81
CA ASP A 63 0.48 -1.35 17.06
C ASP A 63 1.31 -0.07 16.86
N MET A 64 1.45 0.39 15.61
CA MET A 64 2.24 1.56 15.22
C MET A 64 1.36 2.78 14.94
N PRO A 65 1.85 4.01 15.22
CA PRO A 65 1.13 5.23 14.89
C PRO A 65 1.00 5.42 13.37
N LEU A 66 -0.08 6.09 12.96
CA LEU A 66 -0.31 6.48 11.57
C LEU A 66 0.84 7.37 11.06
N GLY A 67 1.41 7.02 9.90
CA GLY A 67 2.44 7.83 9.22
C GLY A 67 3.89 7.41 9.48
N ARG A 68 4.12 6.36 10.29
CA ARG A 68 5.43 5.70 10.45
C ARG A 68 5.79 4.83 9.24
#